data_AF-A0AA38F9E8-F1
#
_entry.id   AF-A0AA38F9E8-F1
#
_cell.length_a   1.000
_cell.length_b   1.000
_cell.length_c   1.000
_cell.angle_alpha   90.00
_cell.angle_beta   90.00
_cell.angle_gamma   90.00
#
_symmetry.space_group_name_H-M   'P 1'
#
loop_
_entity.id
_entity.type
_entity.pdbx_description
1 polymer ?
#
loop_
_entity_poly.entity_id
_entity_poly.type
_entity_poly.pdbx_seq_one_letter_code
_entity_poly.pdbx_strand_id
1 'polypeptide(L)'
;CLAEPLASTVATHMVAKRFTLLCATLIETSPSCMPATEITLQENLLGEVLNCMGHSAAQVRESIGTLLSILCSNLCFNSAFGDQSSKLIERLNWSTFLVERASLYVNKIHSASKSSVLDGQLVSSGEKNDKGDTEEQEYIKWMETTFYFLISALKSGRAAVLTDIIVGLLYPVISLQETTHKELSTLARTAMELLKWHVIPQPYVSSAVSVLISATNDTSWHTRITTLMFLQSFMYRHMFLLSGSETEHVWDQLQELLIDNQVEVDVAL
;
A
#
# COMPACT_ATOMS: atom_id res chain seq x y z
N CYS A 1 16.35 -14.24 -2.60
CA CYS A 1 17.79 -14.39 -2.42
C CYS A 1 18.32 -13.06 -1.85
N LEU A 2 19.53 -13.13 -1.33
CA LEU A 2 20.31 -12.14 -0.59
C LEU A 2 21.74 -12.70 -0.74
N ALA A 3 22.11 -12.99 -2.00
CA ALA A 3 23.24 -13.79 -2.50
C ALA A 3 23.42 -15.22 -1.92
N GLU A 4 23.13 -15.46 -0.65
CA GLU A 4 23.19 -16.77 0.01
C GLU A 4 22.00 -16.95 0.95
N PRO A 5 21.31 -18.12 0.92
CA PRO A 5 20.27 -18.41 1.89
C PRO A 5 20.88 -18.44 3.30
N LEU A 6 20.34 -17.61 4.19
CA LEU A 6 20.65 -17.68 5.61
C LEU A 6 20.26 -19.07 6.12
N ALA A 7 21.10 -19.66 6.96
CA ALA A 7 20.72 -20.88 7.68
C ALA A 7 19.40 -20.64 8.43
N SER A 8 18.52 -21.64 8.46
CA SER A 8 17.21 -21.56 9.13
C SER A 8 17.29 -21.25 10.63
N THR A 9 18.49 -21.34 11.22
CA THR A 9 18.82 -21.04 12.61
C THR A 9 19.19 -19.58 12.86
N VAL A 10 19.27 -18.74 11.82
CA VAL A 10 19.70 -17.34 11.96
C VAL A 10 18.61 -16.52 12.63
N ALA A 11 19.01 -15.78 13.67
CA ALA A 11 18.10 -14.92 14.39
C ALA A 11 17.51 -13.83 13.48
N THR A 12 16.20 -13.57 13.61
CA THR A 12 15.45 -12.64 12.77
C THR A 12 16.00 -11.20 12.76
N HIS A 13 16.66 -10.78 13.83
CA HIS A 13 17.33 -9.48 13.88
C HIS A 13 18.55 -9.39 12.94
N MET A 14 19.23 -10.51 12.66
CA MET A 14 20.34 -10.55 11.70
C MET A 14 19.81 -10.46 10.26
N VAL A 15 18.64 -11.06 10.00
CA VAL A 15 17.93 -10.93 8.72
C VAL A 15 17.57 -9.46 8.48
N ALA A 16 16.97 -8.80 9.46
CA ALA A 16 16.63 -7.37 9.39
C ALA A 16 17.88 -6.51 9.12
N LYS A 17 18.96 -6.71 9.87
CA LYS A 17 20.24 -5.99 9.67
C LYS A 17 20.81 -6.13 8.26
N ARG A 18 20.68 -7.31 7.63
CA ARG A 18 21.11 -7.51 6.24
C ARG A 18 20.30 -6.67 5.26
N PHE A 19 18.97 -6.64 5.42
CA PHE A 19 18.13 -5.75 4.62
C PHE A 19 18.48 -4.28 4.86
N THR A 20 18.71 -3.86 6.12
CA THR A 20 19.15 -2.48 6.42
C THR A 20 20.48 -2.13 5.76
N LEU A 21 21.46 -3.04 5.78
CA LEU A 21 22.75 -2.82 5.11
C LEU A 21 22.56 -2.66 3.59
N LEU A 22 21.72 -3.49 3.00
CA LEU A 22 21.39 -3.42 1.58
C LEU A 22 20.66 -2.12 1.22
N CYS A 23 19.73 -1.66 2.07
CA CYS A 23 19.12 -0.34 1.95
C CYS A 23 20.19 0.76 1.93
N ALA A 24 21.13 0.74 2.89
CA ALA A 24 22.18 1.74 2.97
C ALA A 24 23.04 1.78 1.70
N THR A 25 23.40 0.62 1.14
CA THR A 25 24.18 0.58 -0.12
C THR A 25 23.38 1.08 -1.32
N LEU A 26 22.09 0.74 -1.40
CA LEU A 26 21.25 1.10 -2.55
C LEU A 26 20.82 2.57 -2.52
N ILE A 27 20.78 3.21 -1.35
CA ILE A 27 20.51 4.65 -1.23
C ILE A 27 21.64 5.48 -1.87
N GLU A 28 22.89 5.03 -1.76
CA GLU A 28 24.06 5.71 -2.33
C GLU A 28 24.17 5.52 -3.85
N THR A 29 23.35 4.67 -4.46
CA THR A 29 23.33 4.51 -5.92
C THR A 29 22.68 5.72 -6.58
N SER A 30 23.28 6.21 -7.67
CA SER A 30 22.70 7.30 -8.47
C SER A 30 21.77 6.72 -9.54
N PRO A 31 20.42 6.80 -9.38
CA PRO A 31 19.50 6.05 -10.24
C PRO A 31 19.55 6.46 -11.71
N SER A 32 19.85 7.72 -12.01
CA SER A 32 19.99 8.24 -13.39
C SER A 32 21.16 7.64 -14.18
N CYS A 33 22.18 7.10 -13.50
CA CYS A 33 23.42 6.65 -14.12
C CYS A 33 23.74 5.18 -13.79
N MET A 34 22.75 4.40 -13.38
CA MET A 34 22.97 2.99 -13.04
C MET A 34 23.40 2.19 -14.29
N PRO A 35 24.52 1.44 -14.22
CA PRO A 35 24.92 0.55 -15.31
C PRO A 35 23.91 -0.59 -15.46
N ALA A 36 23.85 -1.21 -16.65
CA ALA A 36 22.89 -2.28 -16.93
C ALA A 36 22.97 -3.44 -15.93
N THR A 37 24.17 -3.79 -15.45
CA THR A 37 24.39 -4.84 -14.45
C THR A 37 23.74 -4.51 -13.10
N GLU A 38 23.73 -3.25 -12.70
CA GLU A 38 23.10 -2.79 -11.45
C GLU A 38 21.58 -2.82 -11.56
N ILE A 39 21.04 -2.47 -12.73
CA ILE A 39 19.61 -2.53 -13.00
C ILE A 39 19.11 -3.98 -12.91
N THR A 40 19.77 -4.91 -13.61
CA THR A 40 19.42 -6.33 -13.56
C THR A 40 19.56 -6.91 -12.15
N LEU A 41 20.56 -6.47 -11.37
CA LEU A 41 20.69 -6.85 -9.97
C LEU A 41 19.48 -6.39 -9.14
N GLN A 42 19.09 -5.12 -9.27
CA GLN A 42 17.96 -4.55 -8.54
C GLN A 42 16.61 -5.16 -8.97
N GLU A 43 16.44 -5.54 -10.24
CA GLU A 43 15.27 -6.26 -10.74
C GLU A 43 15.15 -7.67 -10.15
N ASN A 44 16.25 -8.43 -10.14
CA ASN A 44 16.28 -9.76 -9.53
C ASN A 44 16.01 -9.67 -8.02
N LEU A 45 16.65 -8.70 -7.36
CA LEU A 45 16.44 -8.46 -5.94
C LEU A 45 14.98 -8.06 -5.65
N LEU A 46 14.35 -7.23 -6.50
CA LEU A 46 12.95 -6.87 -6.37
C LEU A 46 12.05 -8.11 -6.41
N GLY A 47 12.24 -9.00 -7.40
CA GLY A 47 11.47 -10.25 -7.49
C GLY A 47 11.60 -11.13 -6.24
N GLU A 48 12.78 -11.16 -5.64
CA GLU A 48 13.05 -11.92 -4.42
C GLU A 48 12.41 -11.29 -3.18
N VAL A 49 12.48 -9.97 -3.06
CA VAL A 49 11.91 -9.21 -1.95
C VAL A 49 10.38 -9.29 -1.97
N LEU A 50 9.76 -9.24 -3.14
CA LEU A 50 8.31 -9.42 -3.31
C LEU A 50 7.83 -10.78 -2.80
N ASN A 51 8.61 -11.85 -2.99
CA ASN A 51 8.32 -13.18 -2.46
C ASN A 51 8.49 -13.30 -0.93
N CYS A 52 9.13 -12.31 -0.29
CA CYS A 52 9.42 -12.31 1.14
C CYS A 52 8.49 -11.40 1.96
N MET A 53 7.53 -10.71 1.33
CA MET A 53 6.65 -9.74 2.00
C MET A 53 5.77 -10.35 3.12
N GLY A 54 5.51 -11.66 3.09
CA GLY A 54 4.76 -12.38 4.13
C GLY A 54 5.60 -12.84 5.33
N HIS A 55 6.82 -12.32 5.51
CA HIS A 55 7.74 -12.80 6.57
C HIS A 55 7.10 -12.74 7.97
N SER A 56 7.35 -13.76 8.80
CA SER A 56 6.70 -13.91 10.11
C SER A 56 7.04 -12.81 11.12
N ALA A 57 8.28 -12.32 11.12
CA ALA A 57 8.74 -11.26 12.02
C ALA A 57 8.48 -9.84 11.49
N ALA A 58 7.82 -9.00 12.29
CA ALA A 58 7.47 -7.62 11.94
C ALA A 58 8.68 -6.73 11.59
N GLN A 59 9.76 -6.81 12.37
CA GLN A 59 11.00 -6.05 12.09
C GLN A 59 11.61 -6.36 10.71
N VAL A 60 11.41 -7.58 10.21
CA VAL A 60 11.87 -7.99 8.88
C VAL A 60 10.92 -7.44 7.82
N ARG A 61 9.61 -7.47 8.06
CA ARG A 61 8.59 -6.84 7.19
C ARG A 61 8.84 -5.33 7.02
N GLU A 62 9.17 -4.63 8.10
CA GLU A 62 9.52 -3.20 8.05
C GLU A 62 10.78 -2.94 7.21
N SER A 63 11.81 -3.76 7.40
CA SER A 63 13.06 -3.67 6.62
C SER A 63 12.82 -3.98 5.14
N ILE A 64 11.98 -4.97 4.84
CA ILE A 64 11.54 -5.33 3.48
C ILE A 64 10.76 -4.18 2.84
N GLY A 65 9.80 -3.59 3.56
CA GLY A 65 9.04 -2.44 3.05
C GLY A 65 9.94 -1.25 2.72
N THR A 66 10.91 -0.97 3.58
CA THR A 66 11.93 0.07 3.34
C THR A 66 12.75 -0.23 2.08
N LEU A 67 13.21 -1.48 1.93
CA LEU A 67 13.98 -1.92 0.77
C LEU A 67 13.17 -1.83 -0.53
N LEU A 68 11.90 -2.26 -0.51
CA LEU A 68 10.97 -2.12 -1.63
C LEU A 68 10.85 -0.65 -2.05
N SER A 69 10.74 0.27 -1.09
CA SER A 69 10.62 1.70 -1.38
C SER A 69 11.84 2.21 -2.15
N ILE A 70 13.04 1.80 -1.74
CA ILE A 70 14.29 2.18 -2.39
C ILE A 70 14.38 1.57 -3.79
N LEU A 71 14.22 0.24 -3.92
CA LEU A 71 14.32 -0.48 -5.18
C LEU A 71 13.34 0.03 -6.23
N CYS A 72 12.05 0.09 -5.87
CA CYS A 72 11.01 0.57 -6.77
C CYS A 72 11.30 2.01 -7.22
N SER A 73 11.72 2.89 -6.30
CA SER A 73 12.03 4.27 -6.66
C SER A 73 13.27 4.40 -7.55
N ASN A 74 14.32 3.62 -7.32
CA ASN A 74 15.53 3.62 -8.12
C ASN A 74 15.24 3.15 -9.55
N LEU A 75 14.49 2.05 -9.69
CA LEU A 75 14.08 1.50 -10.99
C LEU A 75 13.13 2.45 -11.72
N CYS A 76 12.12 3.01 -11.05
CA CYS A 76 11.22 4.01 -11.64
C CYS A 76 11.98 5.26 -12.10
N PHE A 77 12.91 5.77 -11.29
CA PHE A 77 13.71 6.93 -11.63
C PHE A 77 14.64 6.64 -12.81
N ASN A 78 15.31 5.48 -12.84
CA ASN A 78 16.12 5.06 -13.98
C ASN A 78 15.30 4.93 -15.25
N SER A 79 14.08 4.39 -15.18
CA SER A 79 13.20 4.30 -16.35
C SER A 79 12.73 5.67 -16.84
N ALA A 80 12.49 6.62 -15.94
CA ALA A 80 12.03 7.96 -16.30
C ALA A 80 13.13 8.82 -16.96
N PHE A 81 14.39 8.64 -16.55
CA PHE A 81 15.51 9.51 -16.95
C PHE A 81 16.65 8.80 -17.71
N GLY A 82 16.63 7.47 -17.79
CA GLY A 82 17.61 6.65 -18.51
C GLY A 82 17.25 6.42 -19.98
N ASP A 83 18.16 5.78 -20.72
CA ASP A 83 18.00 5.51 -22.16
C ASP A 83 16.79 4.59 -22.45
N GLN A 84 15.88 5.06 -23.30
CA GLN A 84 14.42 4.84 -23.21
C GLN A 84 13.84 3.63 -23.97
N SER A 85 14.61 2.88 -24.77
CA SER A 85 13.98 2.08 -25.84
C SER A 85 13.47 0.68 -25.49
N SER A 86 13.80 0.08 -24.34
CA SER A 86 13.43 -1.32 -24.04
C SER A 86 12.91 -1.62 -22.62
N LYS A 87 12.87 -0.63 -21.70
CA LYS A 87 12.66 -0.86 -20.25
C LYS A 87 11.24 -0.55 -19.72
N LEU A 88 10.39 0.09 -20.51
CA LEU A 88 9.03 0.48 -20.10
C LEU A 88 8.08 -0.74 -19.90
N ILE A 89 8.36 -1.86 -20.56
CA ILE A 89 7.49 -3.05 -20.57
C ILE A 89 7.66 -3.90 -19.29
N GLU A 90 8.84 -3.94 -18.68
CA GLU A 90 9.07 -4.68 -17.42
C GLU A 90 8.59 -3.91 -16.17
N ARG A 91 8.57 -2.56 -16.22
CA ARG A 91 8.00 -1.70 -15.16
C ARG A 91 6.54 -2.05 -14.86
N LEU A 92 5.77 -2.48 -15.86
CA LEU A 92 4.34 -2.73 -15.77
C LEU A 92 3.99 -3.99 -14.95
N ASN A 93 4.93 -4.95 -14.79
CA ASN A 93 4.57 -6.23 -14.18
C ASN A 93 4.53 -6.16 -12.65
N TRP A 94 5.51 -5.52 -12.01
CA TRP A 94 5.60 -5.53 -10.55
C TRP A 94 4.71 -4.47 -9.88
N SER A 95 4.52 -3.30 -10.51
CA SER A 95 3.67 -2.23 -9.95
C SER A 95 2.20 -2.64 -9.98
N THR A 96 1.75 -3.18 -11.12
CA THR A 96 0.41 -3.76 -11.28
C THR A 96 0.20 -4.94 -10.34
N PHE A 97 1.18 -5.85 -10.22
CA PHE A 97 1.12 -6.95 -9.26
C PHE A 97 0.92 -6.47 -7.81
N LEU A 98 1.64 -5.43 -7.37
CA LEU A 98 1.49 -4.88 -6.01
C LEU A 98 0.09 -4.33 -5.78
N VAL A 99 -0.43 -3.53 -6.72
CA VAL A 99 -1.75 -2.89 -6.60
C VAL A 99 -2.89 -3.90 -6.67
N GLU A 100 -2.85 -4.82 -7.64
CA GLU A 100 -3.86 -5.86 -7.80
C GLU A 100 -3.88 -6.82 -6.61
N ARG A 101 -2.70 -7.23 -6.13
CA ARG A 101 -2.59 -8.13 -4.97
C ARG A 101 -3.06 -7.46 -3.69
N ALA A 102 -2.74 -6.18 -3.49
CA ALA A 102 -3.25 -5.41 -2.35
C ALA A 102 -4.78 -5.34 -2.37
N SER A 103 -5.38 -5.03 -3.53
CA SER A 103 -6.84 -5.00 -3.70
C SER A 103 -7.48 -6.35 -3.41
N LEU A 104 -6.86 -7.45 -3.87
CA LEU A 104 -7.32 -8.80 -3.59
C LEU A 104 -7.22 -9.15 -2.09
N TYR A 105 -6.16 -8.71 -1.41
CA TYR A 105 -5.94 -9.02 0.01
C TYR A 105 -6.88 -8.25 0.93
N VAL A 106 -7.23 -7.00 0.60
CA VAL A 106 -8.28 -6.26 1.31
C VAL A 106 -9.59 -7.04 1.33
N ASN A 107 -10.04 -7.50 0.15
CA ASN A 107 -11.28 -8.28 0.03
C ASN A 107 -11.23 -9.56 0.87
N LYS A 108 -10.10 -10.26 0.87
CA LYS A 108 -9.91 -11.48 1.67
C LYS A 108 -9.93 -11.20 3.18
N ILE A 109 -9.21 -10.17 3.65
CA ILE A 109 -9.17 -9.77 5.06
C ILE A 109 -10.58 -9.38 5.54
N HIS A 110 -11.32 -8.61 4.76
CA HIS A 110 -12.70 -8.25 5.09
C HIS A 110 -13.64 -9.45 5.12
N SER A 111 -13.49 -10.39 4.17
CA SER A 111 -14.31 -11.60 4.14
C SER A 111 -14.07 -12.52 5.36
N ALA A 112 -12.81 -12.68 5.76
CA ALA A 112 -12.43 -13.45 6.95
C ALA A 112 -12.94 -12.78 8.24
N SER A 113 -12.84 -11.46 8.31
CA SER A 113 -13.37 -10.67 9.44
C SER A 113 -14.90 -10.83 9.59
N LYS A 114 -15.65 -10.91 8.48
CA LYS A 114 -17.10 -11.15 8.52
C LYS A 114 -17.45 -12.58 8.91
N SER A 115 -16.69 -13.57 8.44
CA SER A 115 -16.90 -14.99 8.79
C SER A 115 -16.68 -15.25 10.28
N SER A 116 -15.61 -14.70 10.86
CA SER A 116 -15.29 -14.87 12.28
C SER A 116 -16.35 -14.28 13.23
N VAL A 117 -17.01 -13.19 12.83
CA VAL A 117 -18.12 -12.60 13.60
C VAL A 117 -19.37 -13.50 13.58
N LEU A 118 -19.66 -14.14 12.45
CA LEU A 118 -20.80 -15.06 12.31
C LEU A 118 -20.57 -16.37 13.07
N ASP A 119 -19.35 -16.92 13.04
CA ASP A 119 -19.00 -18.15 13.77
C ASP A 119 -18.97 -17.91 15.30
N GLY A 120 -18.68 -16.70 15.75
CA GLY A 120 -18.74 -16.31 17.17
C GLY A 120 -20.15 -16.35 17.79
N GLN A 121 -21.21 -16.34 16.97
CA GLN A 121 -22.61 -16.45 17.43
C GLN A 121 -23.13 -17.91 17.47
N LEU A 122 -22.38 -18.87 16.93
CA LEU A 122 -22.72 -20.31 16.92
C LEU A 122 -21.67 -21.09 17.71
N VAL A 123 -21.71 -21.02 19.04
CA VAL A 123 -20.80 -21.82 19.87
C VAL A 123 -21.19 -23.31 19.82
N SER A 124 -20.16 -24.16 19.74
CA SER A 124 -20.12 -25.61 20.00
C SER A 124 -20.36 -26.52 18.79
N SER A 125 -19.28 -26.81 18.04
CA SER A 125 -18.79 -28.17 17.78
C SER A 125 -17.36 -28.09 17.26
N GLY A 126 -16.43 -28.77 17.94
CA GLY A 126 -14.99 -28.63 17.70
C GLY A 126 -14.52 -29.41 16.47
N GLU A 127 -14.21 -28.70 15.39
CA GLU A 127 -13.18 -29.07 14.42
C GLU A 127 -12.44 -27.77 14.03
N LYS A 128 -11.10 -27.76 14.19
CA LYS A 128 -10.27 -26.56 14.03
C LYS A 128 -10.17 -26.15 12.56
N ASN A 129 -10.54 -24.90 12.24
CA ASN A 129 -10.25 -24.19 10.99
C ASN A 129 -8.76 -23.78 10.87
N ASP A 130 -7.83 -24.69 11.14
CA ASP A 130 -6.37 -24.39 11.24
C ASP A 130 -5.77 -23.84 9.93
N LYS A 131 -6.38 -24.16 8.79
CA LYS A 131 -5.96 -23.70 7.46
C LYS A 131 -6.42 -22.28 7.14
N GLY A 132 -7.62 -21.88 7.58
CA GLY A 132 -8.17 -20.55 7.32
C GLY A 132 -7.43 -19.44 8.06
N ASP A 133 -7.13 -19.68 9.34
CA ASP A 133 -6.37 -18.75 10.18
C ASP A 133 -4.95 -18.52 9.64
N THR A 134 -4.33 -19.57 9.09
CA THR A 134 -2.98 -19.48 8.51
C THR A 134 -2.95 -18.62 7.25
N GLU A 135 -3.96 -18.73 6.38
CA GLU A 135 -4.07 -17.93 5.16
C GLU A 135 -4.40 -16.45 5.45
N GLU A 136 -5.32 -16.18 6.39
CA GLU A 136 -5.62 -14.79 6.80
C GLU A 136 -4.37 -14.09 7.33
N GLN A 137 -3.60 -14.79 8.17
CA GLN A 137 -2.34 -14.30 8.70
C GLN A 137 -1.30 -14.01 7.62
N GLU A 138 -1.29 -14.75 6.51
CA GLU A 138 -0.43 -14.46 5.36
C GLU A 138 -0.84 -13.14 4.68
N TYR A 139 -2.14 -12.93 4.46
CA TYR A 139 -2.66 -11.71 3.84
C TYR A 139 -2.34 -10.47 4.71
N ILE A 140 -2.51 -10.58 6.02
CA ILE A 140 -2.20 -9.51 6.98
C ILE A 140 -0.72 -9.17 6.94
N LYS A 141 0.18 -10.16 7.08
CA LYS A 141 1.63 -9.94 7.06
C LYS A 141 2.07 -9.27 5.76
N TRP A 142 1.53 -9.72 4.63
CA TRP A 142 1.85 -9.12 3.34
C TRP A 142 1.38 -7.65 3.27
N MET A 143 0.15 -7.35 3.72
CA MET A 143 -0.37 -5.98 3.74
C MET A 143 0.39 -5.06 4.70
N GLU A 144 0.85 -5.55 5.85
CA GLU A 144 1.71 -4.77 6.74
C GLU A 144 3.00 -4.36 6.05
N THR A 145 3.65 -5.28 5.33
CA THR A 145 4.84 -4.96 4.52
C THR A 145 4.54 -3.90 3.45
N THR A 146 3.38 -3.99 2.80
CA THR A 146 2.92 -2.98 1.83
C THR A 146 2.74 -1.60 2.48
N PHE A 147 2.22 -1.52 3.71
CA PHE A 147 2.12 -0.26 4.43
C PHE A 147 3.47 0.26 4.92
N TYR A 148 4.40 -0.61 5.35
CA TYR A 148 5.78 -0.18 5.61
C TYR A 148 6.45 0.39 4.36
N PHE A 149 6.24 -0.22 3.19
CA PHE A 149 6.68 0.30 1.90
C PHE A 149 6.13 1.71 1.63
N LEU A 150 4.82 1.90 1.78
CA LEU A 150 4.17 3.18 1.55
C LEU A 150 4.65 4.27 2.51
N ILE A 151 4.73 3.94 3.81
CA ILE A 151 5.23 4.84 4.86
C ILE A 151 6.68 5.24 4.57
N SER A 152 7.54 4.29 4.19
CA SER A 152 8.94 4.56 3.82
C SER A 152 9.04 5.48 2.60
N ALA A 153 8.22 5.24 1.56
CA ALA A 153 8.21 6.07 0.35
C ALA A 153 7.78 7.51 0.65
N LEU A 154 6.74 7.68 1.48
CA LEU A 154 6.22 8.98 1.86
C LEU A 154 7.19 9.76 2.76
N LYS A 155 7.83 9.10 3.74
CA LYS A 155 8.80 9.75 4.64
C LYS A 155 10.10 10.18 3.95
N SER A 156 10.53 9.45 2.92
CA SER A 156 11.83 9.67 2.26
C SER A 156 11.77 10.61 1.05
N GLY A 157 10.58 11.09 0.65
CA GLY A 157 10.38 11.88 -0.56
C GLY A 157 10.39 11.05 -1.87
N ARG A 158 10.68 9.75 -1.80
CA ARG A 158 10.65 8.81 -2.94
C ARG A 158 9.25 8.62 -3.52
N ALA A 159 8.21 9.01 -2.78
CA ALA A 159 6.82 9.01 -3.22
C ALA A 159 6.58 9.72 -4.56
N ALA A 160 7.36 10.76 -4.90
CA ALA A 160 7.18 11.52 -6.13
C ALA A 160 7.33 10.70 -7.43
N VAL A 161 8.16 9.64 -7.41
CA VAL A 161 8.32 8.73 -8.56
C VAL A 161 7.49 7.45 -8.47
N LEU A 162 6.72 7.31 -7.37
CA LEU A 162 5.87 6.15 -7.07
C LEU A 162 4.38 6.55 -7.02
N THR A 163 4.02 7.73 -7.54
CA THR A 163 2.67 8.27 -7.44
C THR A 163 1.61 7.34 -8.04
N ASP A 164 1.91 6.67 -9.16
CA ASP A 164 1.04 5.66 -9.78
C ASP A 164 0.66 4.54 -8.81
N ILE A 165 1.66 3.98 -8.13
CA ILE A 165 1.48 2.91 -7.14
C ILE A 165 0.75 3.42 -5.90
N ILE A 166 1.13 4.62 -5.42
CA ILE A 166 0.50 5.24 -4.25
C ILE A 166 -0.99 5.45 -4.48
N VAL A 167 -1.38 5.95 -5.66
CA VAL A 167 -2.78 6.12 -6.04
C VAL A 167 -3.51 4.78 -6.08
N GLY A 168 -2.89 3.74 -6.66
CA GLY A 168 -3.44 2.38 -6.64
C GLY A 168 -3.61 1.78 -5.23
N LEU A 169 -2.83 2.24 -4.25
CA LEU A 169 -2.89 1.77 -2.87
C LEU A 169 -3.81 2.63 -1.97
N LEU A 170 -4.44 3.70 -2.49
CA LEU A 170 -5.35 4.54 -1.70
C LEU A 170 -6.50 3.71 -1.08
N TYR A 171 -7.18 2.90 -1.87
CA TYR A 171 -8.29 2.09 -1.38
C TYR A 171 -7.86 1.10 -0.27
N PRO A 172 -6.79 0.30 -0.43
CA PRO A 172 -6.26 -0.52 0.66
C PRO A 172 -5.96 0.24 1.95
N VAL A 173 -5.39 1.45 1.86
CA VAL A 173 -5.07 2.25 3.05
C VAL A 173 -6.35 2.76 3.74
N ILE A 174 -7.33 3.22 2.97
CA ILE A 174 -8.61 3.71 3.51
C ILE A 174 -9.38 2.56 4.19
N SER A 175 -9.56 1.45 3.46
CA SER A 175 -10.40 0.33 3.88
C SER A 175 -9.86 -0.49 5.05
N LEU A 176 -8.56 -0.44 5.33
CA LEU A 176 -7.92 -1.21 6.40
C LEU A 176 -7.60 -0.39 7.67
N GLN A 177 -8.04 0.88 7.73
CA GLN A 177 -7.86 1.72 8.93
C GLN A 177 -8.65 1.21 10.14
N GLU A 178 -9.83 0.64 9.92
CA GLU A 178 -10.66 0.06 10.98
C GLU A 178 -10.80 -1.45 10.75
N THR A 179 -9.83 -2.19 11.27
CA THR A 179 -9.79 -3.67 11.25
C THR A 179 -9.56 -4.23 12.65
N THR A 180 -9.89 -5.51 12.86
CA THR A 180 -9.63 -6.22 14.12
C THR A 180 -8.13 -6.38 14.42
N HIS A 181 -7.29 -6.25 13.38
CA HIS A 181 -5.84 -6.40 13.45
C HIS A 181 -5.17 -5.06 13.78
N LYS A 182 -4.91 -4.84 15.08
CA LYS A 182 -4.42 -3.56 15.61
C LYS A 182 -3.14 -3.03 14.92
N GLU A 183 -2.17 -3.89 14.64
CA GLU A 183 -0.90 -3.48 13.99
C GLU A 183 -1.16 -2.98 12.57
N LEU A 184 -1.86 -3.77 11.75
CA LEU A 184 -2.26 -3.40 10.40
C LEU A 184 -3.06 -2.10 10.36
N SER A 185 -4.05 -1.96 11.24
CA SER A 185 -4.86 -0.74 11.41
C SER A 185 -4.01 0.48 11.79
N THR A 186 -3.02 0.31 12.67
CA THR A 186 -2.09 1.39 13.07
C THR A 186 -1.20 1.82 11.89
N LEU A 187 -0.71 0.87 11.10
CA LEU A 187 0.07 1.16 9.89
C LEU A 187 -0.76 1.88 8.84
N ALA A 188 -2.01 1.45 8.60
CA ALA A 188 -2.94 2.10 7.69
C ALA A 188 -3.19 3.57 8.09
N ARG A 189 -3.50 3.83 9.38
CA ARG A 189 -3.69 5.22 9.87
C ARG A 189 -2.41 6.05 9.73
N THR A 190 -1.24 5.47 10.01
CA THR A 190 0.04 6.16 9.85
C THR A 190 0.32 6.52 8.39
N ALA A 191 0.07 5.59 7.46
CA ALA A 191 0.18 5.85 6.04
C ALA A 191 -0.81 6.95 5.60
N MET A 192 -2.04 6.91 6.14
CA MET A 192 -3.07 7.91 5.84
C MET A 192 -2.68 9.32 6.28
N GLU A 193 -2.13 9.47 7.49
CA GLU A 193 -1.64 10.76 7.98
C GLU A 193 -0.54 11.33 7.09
N LEU A 194 0.34 10.48 6.54
CA LEU A 194 1.38 10.91 5.60
C LEU A 194 0.79 11.25 4.22
N LEU A 195 -0.19 10.49 3.73
CA LEU A 195 -0.86 10.73 2.45
C LEU A 195 -1.57 12.08 2.40
N LYS A 196 -2.10 12.56 3.53
CA LYS A 196 -2.67 13.92 3.62
C LYS A 196 -1.70 15.01 3.17
N TRP A 197 -0.39 14.78 3.24
CA TRP A 197 0.63 15.75 2.85
C TRP A 197 1.26 15.46 1.48
N HIS A 198 0.94 14.33 0.85
CA HIS A 198 1.47 13.99 -0.46
C HIS A 198 0.72 14.74 -1.56
N VAL A 199 1.47 15.46 -2.41
CA VAL A 199 0.91 16.11 -3.59
C VAL A 199 0.88 15.09 -4.72
N ILE A 200 -0.31 14.82 -5.24
CA ILE A 200 -0.54 13.96 -6.39
C ILE A 200 -0.61 14.86 -7.64
N PRO A 201 0.38 14.83 -8.54
CA PRO A 201 0.35 15.62 -9.77
C PRO A 201 -0.56 14.99 -10.85
N GLN A 202 -0.90 15.79 -11.86
CA GLN A 202 -1.48 15.26 -13.10
C GLN A 202 -0.48 14.32 -13.81
N PRO A 203 -0.94 13.23 -14.47
CA PRO A 203 -2.34 12.83 -14.69
C PRO A 203 -2.96 12.00 -13.55
N TYR A 204 -2.24 11.77 -12.46
CA TYR A 204 -2.63 10.82 -11.40
C TYR A 204 -3.78 11.33 -10.51
N VAL A 205 -4.05 12.64 -10.52
CA VAL A 205 -5.18 13.24 -9.78
C VAL A 205 -6.51 12.61 -10.22
N SER A 206 -6.72 12.43 -11.52
CA SER A 206 -7.98 11.85 -12.03
C SER A 206 -8.18 10.42 -11.54
N SER A 207 -7.12 9.62 -11.52
CA SER A 207 -7.16 8.27 -10.96
C SER A 207 -7.42 8.29 -9.46
N ALA A 208 -6.82 9.22 -8.71
CA ALA A 208 -7.07 9.37 -7.28
C ALA A 208 -8.52 9.74 -7.00
N VAL A 209 -9.09 10.71 -7.72
CA VAL A 209 -10.50 11.11 -7.60
C VAL A 209 -11.42 9.93 -7.89
N SER A 210 -11.17 9.15 -8.95
CA SER A 210 -11.96 7.96 -9.27
C SER A 210 -11.94 6.91 -8.16
N VAL A 211 -10.77 6.65 -7.56
CA VAL A 211 -10.64 5.72 -6.43
C VAL A 211 -11.38 6.24 -5.20
N LEU A 212 -11.28 7.53 -4.89
CA LEU A 212 -11.95 8.14 -3.73
C LEU A 212 -13.48 8.14 -3.88
N ILE A 213 -14.00 8.49 -5.05
CA ILE A 213 -15.44 8.41 -5.35
C ILE A 213 -15.95 6.96 -5.29
N SER A 214 -15.12 5.99 -5.69
CA SER A 214 -15.50 4.58 -5.54
C SER A 214 -15.56 4.19 -4.06
N ALA A 215 -14.63 4.71 -3.25
CA ALA A 215 -14.55 4.42 -1.81
C ALA A 215 -15.65 5.13 -0.98
N THR A 216 -16.21 6.25 -1.45
CA THR A 216 -17.41 6.86 -0.83
C THR A 216 -18.65 5.98 -0.96
N ASN A 217 -18.66 5.04 -1.91
CA ASN A 217 -19.76 4.10 -2.12
C ASN A 217 -19.47 2.71 -1.50
N ASP A 218 -18.48 2.59 -0.61
CA ASP A 218 -18.12 1.31 0.01
C ASP A 218 -19.23 0.80 0.95
N THR A 219 -19.38 -0.53 0.98
CA THR A 219 -20.31 -1.22 1.88
C THR A 219 -20.03 -0.94 3.37
N SER A 220 -18.76 -0.73 3.73
CA SER A 220 -18.32 -0.37 5.07
C SER A 220 -18.44 1.12 5.29
N TRP A 221 -19.32 1.51 6.21
CA TRP A 221 -19.49 2.91 6.60
C TRP A 221 -18.21 3.51 7.19
N HIS A 222 -17.36 2.70 7.84
CA HIS A 222 -16.03 3.12 8.31
C HIS A 222 -15.11 3.52 7.14
N THR A 223 -15.19 2.83 6.01
CA THR A 223 -14.46 3.21 4.79
C THR A 223 -15.01 4.51 4.24
N ARG A 224 -16.34 4.67 4.20
CA ARG A 224 -16.99 5.91 3.71
C ARG A 224 -16.60 7.14 4.52
N ILE A 225 -16.74 7.10 5.85
CA ILE A 225 -16.36 8.23 6.73
C ILE A 225 -14.87 8.56 6.63
N THR A 226 -14.00 7.56 6.59
CA THR A 226 -12.55 7.77 6.46
C THR A 226 -12.20 8.40 5.11
N THR A 227 -12.87 7.96 4.04
CA THR A 227 -12.75 8.56 2.70
C THR A 227 -13.19 10.01 2.71
N LEU A 228 -14.30 10.31 3.36
CA LEU A 228 -14.84 11.66 3.48
C LEU A 228 -13.88 12.63 4.20
N MET A 229 -13.35 12.22 5.35
CA MET A 229 -12.34 13.00 6.09
C MET A 229 -11.08 13.25 5.24
N PHE A 230 -10.69 12.27 4.42
CA PHE A 230 -9.57 12.43 3.51
C PHE A 230 -9.88 13.34 2.34
N LEU A 231 -11.05 13.19 1.72
CA LEU A 231 -11.53 14.02 0.62
C LEU A 231 -11.48 15.50 0.99
N GLN A 232 -11.90 15.87 2.20
CA GLN A 232 -11.79 17.25 2.69
C GLN A 232 -10.34 17.78 2.61
N SER A 233 -9.38 17.01 3.12
CA SER A 233 -7.96 17.37 3.08
C SER A 233 -7.39 17.35 1.66
N PHE A 234 -7.81 16.38 0.84
CA PHE A 234 -7.40 16.19 -0.54
C PHE A 234 -7.86 17.35 -1.42
N MET A 235 -9.14 17.71 -1.36
CA MET A 235 -9.75 18.82 -2.11
C MET A 235 -9.05 20.14 -1.81
N TYR A 236 -8.80 20.45 -0.54
CA TYR A 236 -8.10 21.68 -0.16
C TYR A 236 -6.69 21.77 -0.78
N ARG A 237 -5.95 20.66 -0.80
CA ARG A 237 -4.56 20.64 -1.30
C ARG A 237 -4.45 20.53 -2.82
N HIS A 238 -5.43 19.91 -3.46
CA HIS A 238 -5.43 19.65 -4.90
C HIS A 238 -6.39 20.57 -5.66
N MET A 239 -6.98 21.58 -5.00
CA MET A 239 -7.98 22.49 -5.59
C MET A 239 -7.56 23.07 -6.95
N PHE A 240 -6.28 23.44 -7.09
CA PHE A 240 -5.75 24.01 -8.34
C PHE A 240 -5.30 22.96 -9.36
N LEU A 241 -5.23 21.69 -8.97
CA LEU A 241 -4.88 20.56 -9.83
C LEU A 241 -6.11 19.85 -10.37
N LEU A 242 -7.26 19.99 -9.71
CA LEU A 242 -8.54 19.43 -10.13
C LEU A 242 -9.12 20.21 -11.30
N SER A 243 -9.66 19.48 -12.27
CA SER A 243 -10.52 20.03 -13.31
C SER A 243 -11.88 20.44 -12.74
N GLY A 244 -12.60 21.30 -13.48
CA GLY A 244 -13.96 21.68 -13.11
C GLY A 244 -14.90 20.48 -12.99
N SER A 245 -14.80 19.52 -13.93
CA SER A 245 -15.58 18.28 -13.89
C SER A 245 -15.25 17.41 -12.69
N GLU A 246 -13.97 17.22 -12.35
CA GLU A 246 -13.59 16.43 -11.15
C GLU A 246 -14.09 17.10 -9.87
N THR A 247 -14.02 18.43 -9.81
CA THR A 247 -14.52 19.20 -8.67
C THR A 247 -16.03 18.99 -8.51
N GLU A 248 -16.80 19.12 -9.58
CA GLU A 248 -18.25 18.89 -9.59
C GLU A 248 -18.59 17.46 -9.15
N HIS A 249 -17.90 16.44 -9.68
CA HIS A 249 -18.13 15.04 -9.28
C HIS A 249 -17.87 14.80 -7.80
N VAL A 250 -16.82 15.40 -7.23
CA VAL A 250 -16.58 15.28 -5.79
C VAL A 250 -17.69 15.98 -5.01
N TRP A 251 -18.15 17.16 -5.43
CA TRP A 251 -19.25 17.86 -4.76
C TRP A 251 -20.57 17.10 -4.80
N ASP A 252 -20.92 16.51 -5.95
CA ASP A 252 -22.12 15.68 -6.09
C ASP A 252 -22.08 14.49 -5.14
N GLN A 253 -20.93 13.81 -5.04
CA GLN A 253 -20.75 12.70 -4.11
C GLN A 253 -20.79 13.13 -2.64
N LEU A 254 -20.25 14.31 -2.28
CA LEU A 254 -20.39 14.86 -0.94
C LEU A 254 -21.86 15.15 -0.60
N GLN A 255 -22.63 15.65 -1.56
CA GLN A 255 -24.06 15.90 -1.37
C GLN A 255 -24.85 14.61 -1.15
N GLU A 256 -24.49 13.52 -1.83
CA GLU A 256 -25.11 12.20 -1.60
C GLU A 256 -24.80 11.66 -0.19
N LEU A 257 -23.59 11.88 0.32
CA LEU A 257 -23.18 11.43 1.66
C LEU A 257 -23.86 12.21 2.80
N LEU A 258 -24.37 13.43 2.57
CA LEU A 258 -25.21 14.16 3.53
C LEU A 258 -26.58 13.51 3.76
N ILE A 259 -26.92 12.47 2.99
CA ILE A 259 -28.14 11.68 3.17
C ILE A 259 -27.76 10.20 3.40
N ASP A 260 -26.54 9.95 3.88
CA ASP A 260 -26.07 8.59 4.17
C ASP A 260 -26.94 7.92 5.25
N ASN A 261 -27.07 6.60 5.16
CA ASN A 261 -27.87 5.83 6.10
C ASN A 261 -27.24 5.73 7.50
N GLN A 262 -25.97 6.08 7.66
CA GLN A 262 -25.27 6.19 8.93
C GLN A 262 -25.10 7.65 9.34
N VAL A 263 -25.54 7.97 10.56
CA VAL A 263 -25.50 9.34 11.12
C VAL A 263 -24.07 9.84 11.25
N GLU A 264 -23.13 8.97 11.57
CA GLU A 264 -21.71 9.31 11.69
C GLU A 264 -21.10 9.76 10.36
N VAL A 265 -21.60 9.25 9.23
CA VAL A 265 -21.15 9.65 7.89
C VAL A 265 -21.79 11.00 7.51
N ASP A 266 -23.08 11.17 7.80
CA ASP A 266 -23.84 12.40 7.57
C ASP A 266 -23.24 13.61 8.33
N VAL A 267 -22.91 13.42 9.62
CA VAL A 267 -22.42 14.50 10.51
C VAL A 267 -20.91 14.77 10.38
N ALA A 268 -20.17 14.00 9.58
CA ALA A 268 -18.72 14.15 9.46
C ALA A 268 -18.24 15.32 8.59
N LEU A 269 -19.15 15.99 7.86
CA LEU A 269 -18.91 17.20 7.06
C LEU A 269 -19.00 18.49 7.88
#